data_AF-A0A0F8WSS2-F1
#
_entry.id   AF-A0A0F8WSS2-F1
#
_cell.length_a   1.000
_cell.length_b   1.000
_cell.length_c   1.000
_cell.angle_alpha   90.00
_cell.angle_beta   90.00
_cell.angle_gamma   90.00
#
_symmetry.space_group_name_H-M   'P 1'
#
loop_
_entity.id
_entity.type
_entity.pdbx_description
1 polymer ?
#
loop_
_entity_poly.entity_id
_entity_poly.type
_entity_poly.pdbx_seq_one_letter_code
_entity_poly.pdbx_strand_id
1 'polypeptide(L)'
;MPAKKTETKDISLYKGAVDIIFYPNSHRYKLKGLKTWLVSVTAATGVINKPALVPWAVKLAGTHIRQYLEKSKTNKFTKEELDPIIEEALNKHIKVKEEAAGFGSKVHEWAEKYTNSVAYGEEP
;
A
#
# COMPACT_ATOMS: atom_id res chain seq x y z
N MET A 1 -6.01 -0.87 30.93
CA MET A 1 -4.59 -0.63 30.58
C MET A 1 -4.43 0.84 30.21
N PRO A 2 -3.50 1.60 30.80
CA PRO A 2 -3.31 3.01 30.41
C PRO A 2 -2.86 3.07 28.94
N ALA A 3 -3.48 3.94 28.15
CA ALA A 3 -3.17 4.10 26.73
C ALA A 3 -1.69 4.46 26.54
N LYS A 4 -0.96 3.67 25.75
CA LYS A 4 0.45 3.91 25.43
C LYS A 4 0.55 5.29 24.77
N LYS A 5 1.30 6.21 25.39
CA LYS A 5 1.44 7.60 24.92
C LYS A 5 2.02 7.57 23.50
N THR A 6 1.31 8.16 22.54
CA THR A 6 1.73 8.16 21.13
C THR A 6 3.00 8.99 20.98
N GLU A 7 4.00 8.46 20.31
CA GLU A 7 5.22 9.20 19.97
C GLU A 7 4.90 10.34 19.00
N THR A 8 5.40 11.53 19.30
CA THR A 8 5.19 12.74 18.51
C THR A 8 6.50 13.49 18.34
N LYS A 9 6.70 14.09 17.16
CA LYS A 9 7.84 14.97 16.85
C LYS A 9 7.29 16.34 16.46
N ASP A 10 7.74 17.40 17.14
CA ASP A 10 7.46 18.78 16.73
C ASP A 10 8.44 19.17 15.62
N ILE A 11 7.91 19.63 14.49
CA ILE A 11 8.70 20.00 13.30
C ILE A 11 8.30 21.41 12.88
N SER A 12 9.31 22.25 12.66
CA SER A 12 9.13 23.59 12.11
C SER A 12 9.52 23.61 10.64
N LEU A 13 8.57 23.96 9.77
CA LEU A 13 8.72 23.95 8.32
C LEU A 13 8.79 25.37 7.75
N TYR A 14 9.30 25.48 6.52
CA TYR A 14 9.34 26.73 5.74
C TYR A 14 10.03 27.88 6.49
N LYS A 15 11.23 27.63 7.03
CA LYS A 15 12.02 28.61 7.80
C LYS A 15 11.29 29.16 9.04
N GLY A 16 10.48 28.33 9.70
CA GLY A 16 9.77 28.72 10.92
C GLY A 16 8.38 29.32 10.69
N ALA A 17 7.90 29.37 9.45
CA ALA A 17 6.57 29.91 9.17
C ALA A 17 5.44 28.97 9.61
N VAL A 18 5.70 27.65 9.72
CA VAL A 18 4.67 26.66 10.03
C VAL A 18 5.18 25.61 11.00
N ASP A 19 4.54 25.51 12.17
CA ASP A 19 4.83 24.47 13.15
C ASP A 19 3.80 23.34 13.09
N ILE A 20 4.28 22.10 13.00
CA ILE A 20 3.46 20.90 12.93
C ILE A 20 3.88 19.85 13.96
N ILE A 21 2.92 19.04 14.38
CA ILE A 21 3.11 17.85 15.21
C ILE A 21 3.01 16.64 14.30
N PHE A 22 4.12 15.92 14.12
CA PHE A 22 4.21 14.68 13.35
C PHE A 22 4.04 13.46 14.24
N TYR A 23 3.29 12.47 13.74
CA TYR A 23 2.99 11.21 14.42
C TYR A 23 3.60 10.04 13.60
N PRO A 24 4.85 9.64 13.88
CA PRO A 24 5.62 8.72 13.02
C PRO A 24 4.90 7.41 12.72
N ASN A 25 4.34 6.75 13.74
CA ASN A 25 3.68 5.45 13.62
C ASN A 25 2.45 5.45 12.71
N SER A 26 1.80 6.60 12.55
CA SER A 26 0.59 6.73 11.72
C SER A 26 0.80 7.57 10.46
N HIS A 27 1.99 8.15 10.32
CA HIS A 27 2.34 9.11 9.27
C HIS A 27 1.31 10.25 9.12
N ARG A 28 0.85 10.79 10.27
CA ARG A 28 -0.15 11.87 10.34
C ARG A 28 0.44 13.15 10.89
N TYR A 29 -0.18 14.26 10.52
CA TYR A 29 0.26 15.60 10.89
C TYR A 29 -0.89 16.41 11.49
N LYS A 30 -0.57 17.24 12.49
CA LYS A 30 -1.44 18.30 12.99
C LYS A 30 -0.71 19.63 12.89
N LEU A 31 -1.44 20.69 12.59
CA LEU A 31 -0.92 22.04 12.80
C LEU A 31 -0.88 22.31 14.31
N LYS A 32 0.22 22.86 14.81
CA LYS A 32 0.34 23.22 16.21
C LYS A 32 -0.74 24.24 16.59
N GLY A 33 -1.47 23.98 17.67
CA GLY A 33 -2.60 24.80 18.12
C GLY A 33 -3.97 24.43 17.52
N LEU A 34 -4.03 23.62 16.46
CA LEU A 34 -5.29 23.06 15.96
C LEU A 34 -5.54 21.64 16.49
N LYS A 35 -6.81 21.35 16.80
CA LYS A 35 -7.24 20.01 17.22
C LYS A 35 -7.44 19.05 16.06
N THR A 36 -7.56 19.59 14.84
CA THR A 36 -7.86 18.84 13.62
C THR A 36 -6.59 18.32 12.94
N TRP A 37 -6.74 17.18 12.26
CA TRP A 37 -5.69 16.61 11.43
C TRP A 37 -5.54 17.43 10.15
N LEU A 38 -4.30 17.56 9.66
CA LEU A 38 -4.07 18.03 8.31
C LEU A 38 -4.59 16.98 7.32
N VAL A 39 -5.24 17.45 6.26
CA VAL A 39 -5.77 16.59 5.21
C VAL A 39 -4.61 15.98 4.44
N SER A 40 -4.62 14.66 4.25
CA SER A 40 -3.60 14.01 3.43
C SER A 40 -3.83 14.31 1.95
N VAL A 41 -2.77 14.29 1.15
CA VAL A 41 -2.86 14.52 -0.31
C VAL A 41 -3.86 13.56 -0.99
N THR A 42 -3.91 12.31 -0.53
CA THR A 42 -4.86 11.31 -1.03
C THR A 42 -6.31 11.64 -0.62
N ALA A 43 -6.51 12.15 0.60
CA ALA A 43 -7.84 12.57 1.05
C ALA A 43 -8.32 13.83 0.32
N ALA A 44 -7.43 14.80 0.10
CA ALA A 44 -7.74 16.04 -0.61
C ALA A 44 -8.08 15.81 -2.10
N THR A 45 -7.37 14.89 -2.76
CA THR A 45 -7.58 14.61 -4.19
C THR A 45 -8.84 13.77 -4.45
N GLY A 46 -9.40 13.10 -3.44
CA GLY A 46 -10.67 12.38 -3.57
C GLY A 46 -10.65 11.26 -4.63
N VAL A 47 -9.47 10.83 -5.11
CA VAL A 47 -9.31 9.76 -6.11
C VAL A 47 -9.62 8.41 -5.47
N ILE A 48 -10.91 8.19 -5.25
CA ILE A 48 -11.48 6.96 -4.69
C ILE A 48 -11.91 6.03 -5.82
N ASN A 49 -12.33 6.58 -6.96
CA ASN A 49 -12.85 5.78 -8.06
C ASN A 49 -11.71 5.27 -8.95
N LYS A 50 -11.43 3.97 -8.85
CA LYS A 50 -10.46 3.26 -9.69
C LYS A 50 -11.21 2.28 -10.61
N PRO A 51 -11.97 2.76 -11.61
CA PRO A 51 -12.86 1.91 -12.41
C PRO A 51 -12.12 0.82 -13.19
N ALA A 52 -10.83 1.03 -13.49
CA ALA A 52 -9.98 0.07 -14.17
C ALA A 52 -9.60 -1.17 -13.32
N LEU A 53 -9.81 -1.15 -11.99
CA LEU A 53 -9.43 -2.29 -11.14
C LEU A 53 -10.30 -3.52 -11.36
N VAL A 54 -11.59 -3.34 -11.68
CA VAL A 54 -12.48 -4.48 -11.94
C VAL A 54 -12.09 -5.21 -13.24
N PRO A 55 -11.96 -4.53 -14.40
CA PRO A 55 -11.44 -5.16 -15.62
C PRO A 55 -10.06 -5.81 -15.42
N TRP A 56 -9.17 -5.17 -14.66
CA TRP A 56 -7.85 -5.73 -14.35
C TRP A 56 -7.94 -7.03 -13.53
N ALA A 57 -8.76 -7.05 -12.48
CA ALA A 57 -8.96 -8.24 -11.65
C ALA A 57 -9.55 -9.41 -12.45
N VAL A 58 -10.57 -9.14 -13.28
CA VAL A 58 -11.17 -10.15 -14.18
C VAL A 58 -10.13 -10.68 -15.18
N LYS A 59 -9.30 -9.80 -15.74
CA LYS A 59 -8.22 -10.20 -16.64
C LYS A 59 -7.23 -11.14 -15.94
N LEU A 60 -6.82 -10.84 -14.70
CA LEU A 60 -5.91 -11.70 -13.94
C LEU A 60 -6.51 -13.08 -13.66
N ALA A 61 -7.78 -13.14 -13.24
CA ALA A 61 -8.48 -14.40 -13.02
C ALA A 61 -8.53 -15.23 -14.32
N GLY A 62 -8.95 -14.62 -15.43
CA GLY A 62 -9.01 -15.28 -16.74
C GLY A 62 -7.64 -15.74 -17.24
N THR A 63 -6.60 -14.94 -17.05
CA THR A 63 -5.21 -15.33 -17.39
C THR A 63 -4.75 -16.53 -16.56
N HIS A 64 -5.04 -16.57 -15.26
CA HIS A 64 -4.65 -17.69 -14.40
C HIS A 64 -5.33 -18.99 -14.83
N ILE A 65 -6.64 -18.96 -15.07
CA ILE A 65 -7.40 -20.12 -15.54
C ILE A 65 -6.88 -20.57 -16.90
N ARG A 66 -6.68 -19.65 -17.85
CA ARG A 66 -6.14 -19.98 -19.18
C ARG A 66 -4.78 -20.66 -19.10
N GLN A 67 -3.86 -20.13 -18.29
CA GLN A 67 -2.53 -20.72 -18.10
C GLN A 67 -2.59 -22.13 -17.51
N TYR A 68 -3.54 -22.38 -16.62
CA TYR A 68 -3.75 -23.72 -16.07
C TYR A 68 -4.26 -24.68 -17.15
N LEU A 69 -5.27 -24.27 -17.92
CA LEU A 69 -5.84 -25.09 -18.99
C LEU A 69 -4.81 -25.40 -20.10
N GLU A 70 -4.00 -24.42 -20.51
CA GLU A 70 -2.95 -24.59 -21.53
C GLU A 70 -1.83 -25.54 -21.09
N LYS A 71 -1.59 -25.67 -19.79
CA LYS A 71 -0.57 -26.59 -19.24
C LYS A 71 -1.08 -28.01 -19.06
N SER A 72 -2.40 -28.22 -19.11
CA SER A 72 -2.98 -29.55 -18.97
C SER A 72 -2.72 -30.38 -20.22
N LYS A 73 -2.23 -31.61 -20.03
CA LYS A 73 -1.89 -32.52 -21.14
C LYS A 73 -3.10 -33.32 -21.64
N THR A 74 -4.14 -33.46 -20.83
CA THR A 74 -5.21 -34.43 -21.04
C THR A 74 -6.54 -33.83 -21.46
N ASN A 75 -6.69 -32.49 -21.47
CA ASN A 75 -7.93 -31.75 -21.82
C ASN A 75 -9.21 -32.32 -21.16
N LYS A 76 -9.05 -33.04 -20.06
CA LYS A 76 -10.09 -33.67 -19.26
C LYS A 76 -9.88 -33.17 -17.86
N PHE A 77 -10.91 -32.56 -17.29
CA PHE A 77 -10.88 -31.95 -15.98
C PHE A 77 -12.04 -32.49 -15.16
N THR A 78 -11.80 -32.79 -13.89
CA THR A 78 -12.87 -33.06 -12.94
C THR A 78 -13.24 -31.79 -12.18
N LYS A 79 -14.39 -31.79 -11.53
CA LYS A 79 -14.81 -30.65 -10.71
C LYS A 79 -13.85 -30.43 -9.55
N GLU A 80 -13.42 -31.51 -8.91
CA GLU A 80 -12.51 -31.52 -7.77
C GLU A 80 -11.14 -30.94 -8.12
N GLU A 81 -10.74 -31.05 -9.38
CA GLU A 81 -9.51 -30.47 -9.91
C GLU A 81 -9.66 -28.96 -10.22
N LEU A 82 -10.82 -28.53 -10.75
CA LEU A 82 -11.06 -27.14 -11.15
C LEU A 82 -11.40 -26.21 -10.00
N ASP A 83 -12.17 -26.69 -9.01
CA ASP A 83 -12.62 -25.89 -7.86
C ASP A 83 -11.45 -25.13 -7.16
N PRO A 84 -10.32 -25.77 -6.80
CA PRO A 84 -9.20 -25.05 -6.16
C PRO A 84 -8.52 -24.03 -7.09
N ILE A 85 -8.49 -24.29 -8.40
CA ILE A 85 -7.89 -23.38 -9.39
C ILE A 85 -8.76 -22.13 -9.56
N ILE A 86 -10.08 -22.29 -9.56
CA ILE A 86 -11.03 -21.18 -9.63
C ILE A 86 -10.90 -20.32 -8.37
N GLU A 87 -10.85 -20.94 -7.19
CA GLU A 87 -10.65 -20.21 -5.93
C GLU A 87 -9.32 -19.45 -5.90
N GLU A 88 -8.24 -20.02 -6.44
CA GLU A 88 -6.98 -19.30 -6.60
C GLU A 88 -7.12 -18.12 -7.58
N ALA A 89 -7.79 -18.33 -8.72
CA ALA A 89 -7.99 -17.31 -9.74
C ALA A 89 -8.73 -16.08 -9.19
N LEU A 90 -9.80 -16.31 -8.42
CA LEU A 90 -10.60 -15.26 -7.79
C LEU A 90 -9.76 -14.39 -6.85
N ASN A 91 -8.82 -15.01 -6.13
CA ASN A 91 -7.95 -14.32 -5.18
C ASN A 91 -6.64 -13.79 -5.81
N LYS A 92 -6.38 -14.05 -7.10
CA LYS A 92 -5.11 -13.69 -7.74
C LYS A 92 -4.80 -12.20 -7.69
N HIS A 93 -5.83 -11.38 -7.90
CA HIS A 93 -5.71 -9.92 -7.86
C HIS A 93 -5.27 -9.40 -6.47
N ILE A 94 -5.68 -10.06 -5.39
CA ILE A 94 -5.29 -9.72 -4.01
C ILE A 94 -3.80 -10.00 -3.83
N LYS A 95 -3.33 -11.19 -4.22
CA LYS A 95 -1.92 -11.58 -4.11
C LYS A 95 -1.00 -10.60 -4.86
N VAL A 96 -1.33 -10.29 -6.12
CA VAL A 96 -0.54 -9.35 -6.94
C VAL A 96 -0.53 -7.94 -6.33
N LYS A 97 -1.67 -7.49 -5.80
CA LYS A 97 -1.77 -6.19 -5.11
C LYS A 97 -0.89 -6.15 -3.85
N GLU A 98 -0.91 -7.21 -3.05
CA GLU A 98 -0.13 -7.29 -1.81
C GLU A 98 1.37 -7.36 -2.08
N GLU A 99 1.79 -8.13 -3.07
CA GLU A 99 3.18 -8.19 -3.51
C GLU A 99 3.68 -6.82 -3.98
N ALA A 100 2.89 -6.13 -4.82
CA ALA A 100 3.21 -4.78 -5.28
C ALA A 100 3.28 -3.77 -4.11
N ALA A 101 2.37 -3.87 -3.14
CA ALA A 101 2.39 -3.02 -1.95
C ALA A 101 3.63 -3.28 -1.08
N GLY A 102 3.97 -4.56 -0.86
CA GLY A 102 5.16 -4.94 -0.10
C GLY A 102 6.45 -4.47 -0.76
N PHE A 103 6.56 -4.56 -2.09
CA PHE A 103 7.69 -4.02 -2.83
C PHE A 103 7.74 -2.48 -2.71
N GLY A 104 6.61 -1.81 -2.86
CA GLY A 104 6.51 -0.36 -2.67
C GLY A 104 7.00 0.09 -1.29
N SER A 105 6.62 -0.61 -0.22
CA SER A 105 7.09 -0.33 1.14
C SER A 105 8.61 -0.41 1.27
N LYS A 106 9.24 -1.44 0.68
CA LYS A 106 10.70 -1.60 0.71
C LYS A 106 11.42 -0.46 -0.03
N VAL A 107 10.88 -0.03 -1.17
CA VAL A 107 11.43 1.09 -1.94
C VAL A 107 11.31 2.39 -1.15
N HIS A 108 10.16 2.65 -0.53
CA HIS A 108 9.96 3.82 0.33
C HIS A 108 10.91 3.83 1.52
N GLU A 109 11.09 2.69 2.20
CA GLU A 109 12.01 2.57 3.33
C GLU A 109 13.45 2.88 2.91
N TRP A 110 13.92 2.31 1.81
CA TRP A 110 15.26 2.58 1.29
C TRP A 110 15.44 4.06 0.91
N ALA A 111 14.46 4.64 0.22
CA ALA A 111 14.52 6.04 -0.18
C ALA A 111 14.51 7.00 1.02
N GLU A 112 13.74 6.69 2.07
CA GLU A 112 13.73 7.45 3.32
C GLU A 112 15.10 7.41 4.00
N LYS A 113 15.68 6.22 4.18
CA LYS A 113 17.02 6.06 4.79
C LYS A 113 18.10 6.78 3.99
N TYR A 114 18.10 6.65 2.67
CA TYR A 114 19.05 7.35 1.80
C TYR A 114 18.88 8.88 1.86
N THR A 115 17.64 9.37 1.86
CA THR A 115 17.41 10.82 1.93
C THR A 115 17.86 11.38 3.28
N ASN A 116 17.60 10.65 4.37
CA ASN A 116 18.04 11.07 5.69
C ASN A 116 19.57 11.01 5.85
N SER A 117 20.24 10.03 5.25
CA SER A 117 21.71 9.98 5.27
C SER A 117 22.35 11.15 4.54
N VAL A 118 21.79 11.54 3.38
CA VAL A 118 22.27 12.70 2.62
C VAL A 118 21.93 14.03 3.30
N ALA A 119 20.72 14.16 3.85
CA ALA A 119 20.23 15.43 4.41
C ALA A 119 20.73 15.70 5.84
N TYR A 120 20.91 14.65 6.63
CA TYR A 120 21.17 14.74 8.07
C TYR A 120 22.41 13.96 8.54
N GLY A 121 23.09 13.22 7.64
CA GLY A 121 24.30 12.45 7.99
C GLY A 121 24.02 11.18 8.81
N GLU A 122 22.79 10.70 8.81
CA GLU A 122 22.41 9.43 9.47
C GLU A 122 22.97 8.22 8.70
N GLU A 123 23.25 7.10 9.37
CA GLU A 123 23.63 5.87 8.67
C GLU A 123 22.42 5.28 7.90
N PRO A 124 22.62 4.80 6.66
CA PRO A 124 21.54 4.27 5.81
C PRO A 124 21.03 2.88 6.20
#